data_AF-K2GH04-F1
#
_entry.id   AF-K2GH04-F1
#
_cell.length_a   1.000
_cell.length_b   1.000
_cell.length_c   1.000
_cell.angle_alpha   90.00
_cell.angle_beta   90.00
_cell.angle_gamma   90.00
#
_symmetry.space_group_name_H-M   'P 1'
#
loop_
_entity.id
_entity.type
_entity.pdbx_description
1 polymer ?
#
loop_
_entity_poly.entity_id
_entity_poly.type
_entity_poly.pdbx_seq_one_letter_code
_entity_poly.pdbx_strand_id
1 'polypeptide(L)' 'SNEKNKIEFKKPKSHISGKEGAKNAPSWAKGNKPYKNESGKDFAKRLMDAKYGRGNYQKDSNPEFNKIKKWGDRAWE' A
#
# COMPACT_ATOMS: atom_id res chain seq x y z
N SER A 1 -3.72 -30.94 -6.54
CA SER A 1 -2.56 -30.06 -6.28
C SER A 1 -2.95 -28.61 -6.49
N ASN A 2 -2.54 -27.74 -5.56
CA ASN A 2 -2.31 -26.30 -5.76
C ASN A 2 -3.49 -25.33 -6.01
N GLU A 3 -4.44 -25.25 -5.07
CA GLU A 3 -5.40 -24.12 -4.99
C GLU A 3 -5.14 -23.19 -3.80
N LYS A 4 -3.99 -23.34 -3.14
CA LYS A 4 -3.57 -22.51 -2.01
C LYS A 4 -2.77 -21.30 -2.52
N ASN A 5 -3.38 -20.12 -2.45
CA ASN A 5 -2.80 -18.78 -2.71
C ASN A 5 -2.78 -18.30 -4.17
N LYS A 6 -3.96 -18.16 -4.79
CA LYS A 6 -4.07 -17.12 -5.82
C LYS A 6 -4.04 -15.76 -5.11
N ILE A 7 -2.92 -15.05 -5.24
CA ILE A 7 -2.78 -13.70 -4.68
C ILE A 7 -3.72 -12.78 -5.46
N GLU A 8 -4.83 -12.39 -4.83
CA GLU A 8 -5.78 -11.45 -5.41
C GLU A 8 -5.48 -10.02 -4.96
N PHE A 9 -5.54 -9.09 -5.91
CA PHE A 9 -5.35 -7.67 -5.65
C PHE A 9 -6.68 -6.98 -5.37
N LYS A 10 -6.64 -5.94 -4.53
CA LYS A 10 -7.78 -5.01 -4.40
C LYS A 10 -7.98 -4.25 -5.70
N LYS A 11 -9.23 -3.85 -5.97
CA LYS A 11 -9.59 -3.00 -7.10
C LYS A 11 -9.44 -1.54 -6.69
N PRO A 12 -9.10 -0.63 -7.62
CA PRO A 12 -9.11 0.78 -7.32
C PRO A 12 -10.56 1.22 -7.07
N LYS A 13 -10.78 1.95 -5.98
CA LYS A 13 -12.09 2.55 -5.71
C LYS A 13 -12.37 3.65 -6.73
N SER A 14 -13.57 3.61 -7.30
CA SER A 14 -14.03 4.60 -8.27
C SER A 14 -14.38 5.92 -7.56
N HIS A 15 -14.31 7.05 -8.29
CA HIS A 15 -14.71 8.38 -7.83
C HIS A 15 -13.89 9.02 -6.71
N ILE A 16 -12.76 8.45 -6.29
CA ILE A 16 -11.91 9.08 -5.28
C ILE A 16 -10.84 9.98 -5.90
N SER A 17 -10.82 11.25 -5.50
CA SER A 17 -9.93 12.27 -6.05
C SER A 17 -9.02 12.88 -4.98
N GLY A 18 -7.97 13.59 -5.42
CA GLY A 18 -7.13 14.42 -4.55
C GLY A 18 -6.67 13.79 -3.23
N LYS A 19 -6.96 14.49 -2.13
CA LYS A 19 -6.58 14.12 -0.75
C LYS A 19 -7.36 12.93 -0.20
N GLU A 20 -8.60 12.74 -0.65
CA GLU A 20 -9.47 11.64 -0.20
C GLU A 20 -8.86 10.30 -0.59
N GLY A 21 -8.38 10.20 -1.82
CA GLY A 21 -7.68 9.00 -2.31
C GLY A 21 -6.26 8.88 -1.80
N ALA A 22 -5.73 9.85 -1.03
CA ALA A 22 -4.31 9.93 -0.67
C ALA A 22 -3.37 9.91 -1.90
N LYS A 23 -3.73 10.63 -2.98
CA LYS A 23 -2.90 10.73 -4.21
C LYS A 23 -1.55 11.43 -3.98
N ASN A 24 -1.24 11.88 -2.77
CA ASN A 24 0.09 12.36 -2.39
C ASN A 24 1.07 11.24 -1.99
N ALA A 25 0.68 9.97 -2.13
CA ALA A 25 1.61 8.85 -2.02
C ALA A 25 2.77 8.98 -3.03
N PRO A 26 3.97 8.46 -2.69
CA PRO A 26 5.11 8.46 -3.60
C PRO A 26 4.78 7.80 -4.93
N SER A 27 5.28 8.36 -6.03
CA SER A 27 5.01 7.84 -7.38
C SER A 27 5.42 6.38 -7.53
N TRP A 28 6.55 5.98 -6.93
CA TRP A 28 7.02 4.59 -6.95
C TRP A 28 6.06 3.63 -6.22
N ALA A 29 5.36 4.10 -5.19
CA ALA A 29 4.41 3.28 -4.44
C ALA A 29 3.08 3.11 -5.19
N LYS A 30 2.66 4.11 -5.99
CA LYS A 30 1.42 4.06 -6.79
C LYS A 30 1.43 3.01 -7.90
N GLY A 31 2.62 2.56 -8.34
CA GLY A 31 2.75 1.44 -9.28
C GLY A 31 2.39 0.08 -8.68
N ASN A 32 2.16 0.01 -7.37
CA ASN A 32 1.87 -1.23 -6.66
C ASN A 32 0.41 -1.27 -6.18
N LYS A 33 -0.14 -2.49 -6.13
CA LYS A 33 -1.51 -2.77 -5.67
C LYS A 33 -1.46 -3.51 -4.33
N PRO A 34 -2.34 -3.16 -3.36
CA PRO A 34 -2.53 -3.96 -2.16
C PRO A 34 -3.18 -5.31 -2.50
N TYR A 35 -2.85 -6.35 -1.74
CA TYR A 35 -3.58 -7.61 -1.81
C TYR A 35 -4.93 -7.51 -1.08
N LYS A 36 -5.90 -8.34 -1.43
CA LYS A 36 -7.23 -8.35 -0.77
C LYS A 36 -7.13 -8.53 0.75
N ASN A 37 -6.21 -9.38 1.19
CA ASN A 37 -5.97 -9.67 2.60
C ASN A 37 -4.94 -8.75 3.26
N GLU A 38 -4.53 -7.68 2.57
CA GLU A 38 -3.51 -6.74 3.04
C GLU A 38 -4.18 -5.46 3.55
N SER A 39 -3.89 -5.08 4.79
CA SER A 39 -4.24 -3.74 5.30
C SER A 39 -3.34 -2.68 4.66
N GLY A 40 -3.71 -1.40 4.70
CA GLY A 40 -2.81 -0.33 4.27
C GLY A 40 -1.48 -0.34 5.04
N LYS A 41 -1.48 -0.77 6.30
CA LYS A 41 -0.26 -0.91 7.12
C LYS A 41 0.66 -1.99 6.57
N ASP A 42 0.09 -3.16 6.23
CA ASP A 42 0.86 -4.28 5.68
C ASP A 42 1.38 -3.94 4.29
N PHE A 43 0.55 -3.28 3.49
CA PHE A 43 0.93 -2.77 2.17
C PHE A 43 2.11 -1.80 2.25
N ALA A 44 2.02 -0.81 3.14
CA ALA A 44 3.11 0.13 3.37
C ALA A 44 4.38 -0.57 3.87
N LYS A 45 4.24 -1.54 4.79
CA LYS A 45 5.38 -2.31 5.29
C LYS A 45 6.05 -3.09 4.17
N ARG A 46 5.29 -3.80 3.33
CA ARG A 46 5.82 -4.57 2.20
C ARG A 46 6.59 -3.70 1.22
N LEU A 47 6.03 -2.54 0.86
CA LEU A 47 6.69 -1.62 -0.08
C LEU A 47 7.95 -0.99 0.50
N MET A 48 7.92 -0.60 1.79
CA MET A 48 9.09 -0.03 2.45
C MET A 48 10.18 -1.08 2.69
N ASP A 49 9.82 -2.30 3.11
CA ASP A 49 10.75 -3.44 3.23
C ASP A 49 11.40 -3.75 1.87
N ALA A 50 10.65 -3.70 0.77
CA ALA A 50 11.18 -3.95 -0.58
C ALA A 50 12.12 -2.83 -1.08
N LYS A 51 11.83 -1.57 -0.75
CA LYS A 51 12.61 -0.42 -1.22
C LYS A 51 13.87 -0.17 -0.38
N TYR A 52 13.73 -0.20 0.94
CA TYR A 52 14.80 0.19 1.87
C TYR A 52 15.44 -1.00 2.59
N GLY A 53 14.79 -2.17 2.59
CA GLY A 53 15.17 -3.30 3.43
C GLY A 53 14.46 -3.27 4.79
N ARG A 54 14.19 -4.47 5.31
CA ARG A 54 13.51 -4.63 6.60
C ARG A 54 14.37 -4.07 7.74
N GLY A 55 13.82 -3.11 8.48
CA GLY A 55 14.50 -2.48 9.62
C GLY A 55 15.26 -1.20 9.26
N ASN A 56 15.41 -0.88 7.97
CA ASN A 56 16.17 0.28 7.49
C ASN A 56 15.32 1.57 7.40
N TYR A 57 14.15 1.59 8.05
CA TYR A 57 13.28 2.76 8.07
C TYR A 57 12.46 2.82 9.37
N GLN A 58 12.24 4.03 9.89
CA GLN A 58 11.46 4.25 11.11
C GLN A 58 9.96 4.21 10.81
N LYS A 59 9.28 3.08 11.06
CA LYS A 59 7.87 2.87 10.68
C LYS A 59 6.91 3.95 11.21
N ASP A 60 7.04 4.32 12.48
CA ASP A 60 6.03 5.12 13.17
C ASP A 60 6.14 6.63 12.89
N SER A 61 7.35 7.13 12.66
CA SER A 61 7.63 8.54 12.37
C SER A 61 7.79 8.85 10.88
N ASN A 62 7.90 7.85 10.00
CA ASN A 62 8.20 8.09 8.59
C ASN A 62 6.97 8.61 7.81
N PRO A 63 7.04 9.84 7.24
CA PRO A 63 5.94 10.41 6.47
C PRO A 63 5.60 9.62 5.20
N GLU A 64 6.58 8.97 4.59
CA GLU A 64 6.41 8.12 3.40
C GLU A 64 5.57 6.88 3.73
N PHE A 65 5.92 6.17 4.82
CA PHE A 65 5.15 5.02 5.31
C PHE A 65 3.68 5.41 5.54
N ASN A 66 3.44 6.54 6.21
CA ASN A 66 2.09 7.02 6.50
C ASN A 66 1.29 7.41 5.25
N LYS A 67 1.93 7.97 4.23
CA LYS A 67 1.28 8.26 2.93
C LYS A 67 0.90 6.98 2.19
N ILE A 68 1.81 6.00 2.15
CA ILE A 68 1.55 4.70 1.50
C ILE A 68 0.44 3.93 2.24
N LYS A 69 0.44 3.97 3.58
CA LYS A 69 -0.61 3.35 4.40
C LYS A 69 -1.99 3.88 4.03
N LYS A 70 -2.13 5.21 4.02
CA LYS A 70 -3.39 5.88 3.65
C LYS A 70 -3.80 5.57 2.20
N TRP A 71 -2.85 5.50 1.27
CA TRP A 71 -3.12 5.09 -0.11
C TRP A 71 -3.68 3.67 -0.18
N GLY A 72 -3.03 2.71 0.50
CA GLY A 72 -3.46 1.31 0.54
C GLY A 72 -4.87 1.11 1.11
N ASP A 73 -5.28 1.93 2.09
CA ASP A 73 -6.62 1.85 2.69
C ASP A 73 -7.69 2.61 1.89
N ARG A 74 -7.34 3.79 1.36
CA ARG A 74 -8.33 4.73 0.82
C ARG A 74 -8.55 4.59 -0.66
N ALA A 75 -7.53 4.20 -1.44
CA ALA A 75 -7.65 4.13 -2.90
C ALA A 75 -8.14 2.78 -3.41
N TRP A 76 -8.33 1.77 -2.53
CA TRP A 76 -8.56 0.38 -2.92
C TRP A 76 -9.70 -0.28 -2.13
N GLU A 77 -10.44 -1.18 -2.78
CA GLU A 77 -11.52 -2.04 -2.25
C GLU A 77 -11.37 -3.51 -2.65
#